data_AF-A0A2G5VQ50-F1
#
_entry.id   AF-A0A2G5VQ50-F1
#
_cell.length_a   1.000
_cell.length_b   1.000
_cell.length_c   1.000
_cell.angle_alpha   90.00
_cell.angle_beta   90.00
_cell.angle_gamma   90.00
#
_symmetry.space_group_name_H-M   'P 1'
#
loop_
_entity.id
_entity.type
_entity.pdbx_description
1 polymer ?
#
loop_
_entity_poly.entity_id
_entity_poly.type
_entity_poly.pdbx_seq_one_letter_code
_entity_poly.pdbx_strand_id
1 'polypeptide(L)'
;MIINRFAFIIIPTDSHTNDSLYKGTSGFILSENIAMKFLILLLPALFLTVNGCLRISWPEKCSPADLAAFLVAYSNDLEYEDVENLFKWYSGKILYFPRSKYAIAATVRFDTKTKEDITFHEGNSLSGSYSAAMSYVNETQVDPSQGFNSSETGSDVLDMLERYIDTNHKYLCGSLALIAMKRMPNEVEISKIVRRIREYRIRLNIAAVVDPSTSGLHPETMYNLAARTNGYCIFSSELSKAAMAQPELSESYMYYSSNLRVSGTGTLMLPPIALSPQTIIYLGVQSTATATSFQNLKMSYYNTHGYNNSNSLNREQLEPGKADEYSGALNSFITRSFFKYYEEASTYYLTFEYNYAMEDTILIRMHSSISIGHWFPYQD
;
A
#
# COMPACT_ATOMS: atom_id res chain seq x y z
N MET A 1 5.47 49.89 13.11
CA MET A 1 5.18 50.77 11.95
C MET A 1 5.66 50.00 10.72
N ILE A 2 4.86 49.10 10.14
CA ILE A 2 3.84 49.25 9.08
C ILE A 2 2.83 48.11 9.31
N ILE A 3 1.63 48.36 9.86
CA ILE A 3 0.32 48.43 9.18
C ILE A 3 0.14 47.43 8.01
N ASN A 4 -0.65 46.38 8.23
CA ASN A 4 -1.88 46.23 7.44
C ASN A 4 -2.99 45.50 8.22
N ARG A 5 -4.16 46.13 8.19
CA ARG A 5 -5.38 45.82 8.92
C ARG A 5 -6.19 44.78 8.16
N PHE A 6 -6.82 43.84 8.88
CA PHE A 6 -8.17 43.41 8.54
C PHE A 6 -8.99 43.34 9.83
N ALA A 7 -10.01 44.20 9.87
CA ALA A 7 -11.01 44.23 10.91
C ALA A 7 -12.22 43.41 10.44
N PHE A 8 -12.71 42.50 11.28
CA PHE A 8 -14.08 42.04 11.22
C PHE A 8 -14.74 42.44 12.54
N ILE A 9 -15.72 43.32 12.45
CA ILE A 9 -16.60 43.71 13.54
C ILE A 9 -17.83 42.81 13.43
N ILE A 10 -18.13 42.10 14.50
CA ILE A 10 -19.46 41.52 14.74
C ILE A 10 -19.89 42.00 16.12
N ILE A 11 -20.97 42.79 16.17
CA ILE A 11 -21.76 43.00 17.38
C ILE A 11 -23.23 42.91 16.96
N PRO A 12 -24.05 42.04 17.57
CA PRO A 12 -25.49 41.99 17.34
C PRO A 12 -26.22 42.88 18.36
N THR A 13 -27.42 43.36 18.03
CA THR A 13 -28.57 43.49 18.96
C THR A 13 -29.84 43.96 18.24
N ASP A 14 -30.95 43.36 18.64
CA ASP A 14 -32.34 43.57 18.20
C ASP A 14 -32.92 44.94 18.58
N SER A 15 -33.98 45.40 17.87
CA SER A 15 -35.34 45.61 18.43
C SER A 15 -36.29 46.49 17.56
N HIS A 16 -37.50 45.93 17.34
CA HIS A 16 -38.86 46.51 17.34
C HIS A 16 -39.36 47.69 16.44
N THR A 17 -40.48 47.39 15.73
CA THR A 17 -41.74 48.18 15.47
C THR A 17 -41.66 49.41 14.53
N ASN A 18 -42.61 49.78 13.64
CA ASN A 18 -44.05 49.48 13.42
C ASN A 18 -44.51 49.92 11.99
N ASP A 19 -45.61 49.29 11.52
CA ASP A 19 -46.75 49.77 10.71
C ASP A 19 -46.69 50.39 9.28
N SER A 20 -47.15 49.56 8.33
CA SER A 20 -48.41 49.71 7.56
C SER A 20 -48.52 50.45 6.19
N LEU A 21 -49.31 49.79 5.31
CA LEU A 21 -50.21 50.26 4.23
C LEU A 21 -49.77 50.37 2.74
N TYR A 22 -50.18 49.33 1.99
CA TYR A 22 -50.86 49.27 0.66
C TYR A 22 -50.18 49.53 -0.71
N LYS A 23 -50.52 48.57 -1.60
CA LYS A 23 -50.67 48.56 -3.08
C LYS A 23 -49.44 48.32 -3.96
N GLY A 24 -49.55 47.28 -4.80
CA GLY A 24 -48.91 47.26 -6.12
C GLY A 24 -48.46 45.88 -6.61
N THR A 25 -49.35 45.15 -7.28
CA THR A 25 -49.08 43.96 -8.09
C THR A 25 -48.11 44.22 -9.26
N SER A 26 -47.10 43.37 -9.41
CA SER A 26 -46.62 42.85 -10.71
C SER A 26 -45.52 41.82 -10.48
N GLY A 27 -45.79 40.57 -10.89
CA GLY A 27 -44.92 39.43 -10.66
C GLY A 27 -43.66 39.41 -11.52
N PHE A 28 -42.66 38.70 -11.02
CA PHE A 28 -41.68 37.98 -11.83
C PHE A 28 -41.45 36.62 -11.17
N ILE A 29 -41.88 35.58 -11.88
CA ILE A 29 -41.56 34.18 -11.58
C ILE A 29 -40.10 34.00 -12.01
N LEU A 30 -39.20 33.82 -11.06
CA LEU A 30 -37.85 33.31 -11.32
C LEU A 30 -37.82 31.83 -10.92
N SER A 31 -37.49 31.01 -11.91
CA SER A 31 -37.51 29.55 -11.85
C SER A 31 -36.52 29.00 -10.84
N GLU A 32 -36.92 27.93 -10.15
CA GLU A 32 -36.18 27.16 -9.15
C GLU A 32 -34.90 26.47 -9.67
N ASN A 33 -34.36 26.83 -10.84
CA ASN A 33 -33.28 26.09 -11.50
C ASN A 33 -31.90 26.77 -11.54
N ILE A 34 -31.72 27.87 -10.79
CA ILE A 34 -30.41 28.57 -10.70
C ILE A 34 -29.79 28.46 -9.30
N ALA A 35 -30.59 28.24 -8.25
CA ALA A 35 -30.10 28.08 -6.87
C ALA A 35 -29.39 26.73 -6.61
N MET A 36 -29.67 25.70 -7.42
CA MET A 36 -29.13 24.35 -7.19
C MET A 36 -27.76 24.10 -7.86
N LYS A 37 -27.29 25.01 -8.74
CA LYS A 37 -25.97 24.90 -9.40
C LYS A 37 -24.83 25.65 -8.71
N PHE A 38 -25.14 26.52 -7.74
CA PHE A 38 -24.12 27.21 -6.94
C PHE A 38 -23.87 26.60 -5.56
N LEU A 39 -24.73 25.67 -5.11
CA LEU A 39 -24.58 25.02 -3.80
C LEU A 39 -23.59 23.84 -3.80
N ILE A 40 -23.17 23.34 -4.97
CA ILE A 40 -22.21 22.23 -5.11
C ILE A 40 -20.75 22.70 -5.04
N LEU A 41 -20.49 24.01 -5.08
CA LEU A 41 -19.13 24.58 -5.08
C LEU A 41 -18.58 24.92 -3.68
N LEU A 42 -19.28 24.60 -2.58
CA LEU A 42 -18.94 25.10 -1.24
C LEU A 42 -18.74 24.07 -0.13
N LEU A 43 -18.53 22.79 -0.42
CA LEU A 43 -18.13 21.84 0.64
C LEU A 43 -17.15 20.75 0.17
N PRO A 44 -15.83 21.02 0.12
CA PRO A 44 -14.84 20.12 0.67
C PRO A 44 -14.73 20.39 2.17
N ALA A 45 -14.88 19.36 3.00
CA ALA A 45 -14.73 19.45 4.45
C ALA A 45 -13.40 20.14 4.81
N LEU A 46 -13.48 21.37 5.35
CA LEU A 46 -12.32 22.11 5.84
C LEU A 46 -11.87 21.50 7.18
N PHE A 47 -10.81 20.70 7.15
CA PHE A 47 -10.01 20.42 8.34
C PHE A 47 -8.78 21.33 8.32
N LEU A 48 -8.84 22.44 9.07
CA LEU A 48 -7.68 23.25 9.39
C LEU A 48 -6.82 22.45 10.39
N THR A 49 -5.64 22.01 9.96
CA THR A 49 -4.59 21.58 10.92
C THR A 49 -3.67 22.76 11.20
N VAL A 50 -3.06 22.76 12.39
CA VAL A 50 -2.32 23.87 13.04
C VAL A 50 -1.15 24.45 12.20
N ASN A 51 -0.84 23.89 11.03
CA ASN A 51 0.26 24.32 10.16
C ASN A 51 -0.16 24.96 8.81
N GLY A 52 -1.40 25.43 8.67
CA GLY A 52 -1.75 26.37 7.58
C GLY A 52 -1.74 25.82 6.14
N CYS A 53 -1.60 24.50 5.93
CA CYS A 53 -1.81 23.89 4.62
C CYS A 53 -3.27 23.46 4.46
N LEU A 54 -3.98 24.06 3.50
CA LEU A 54 -5.29 23.58 3.05
C LEU A 54 -5.10 22.19 2.40
N ARG A 55 -5.46 21.12 3.12
CA ARG A 55 -5.58 19.79 2.51
C ARG A 55 -6.97 19.64 1.92
N ILE A 56 -7.07 19.69 0.60
CA ILE A 56 -8.26 19.24 -0.11
C ILE A 56 -8.24 17.71 -0.06
N SER A 57 -8.96 17.11 0.90
CA SER A 57 -9.21 15.67 0.91
C SER A 57 -10.44 15.37 0.05
N TRP A 58 -10.27 14.58 -1.00
CA TRP A 58 -11.41 13.98 -1.70
C TRP A 58 -12.11 13.01 -0.75
N PRO A 59 -13.45 12.84 -0.86
CA PRO A 59 -14.16 11.86 -0.06
C PRO A 59 -13.54 10.48 -0.31
N GLU A 60 -13.07 9.85 0.77
CA GLU A 60 -12.53 8.50 0.73
C GLU A 60 -13.64 7.52 0.32
N LYS A 61 -13.35 6.61 -0.61
CA LYS A 61 -14.31 5.57 -1.03
C LYS A 61 -14.59 4.55 0.06
N CYS A 62 -13.66 4.39 0.99
CA CYS A 62 -13.78 3.48 2.12
C CYS A 62 -12.92 3.96 3.31
N SER A 63 -13.19 3.40 4.48
CA SER A 63 -12.38 3.50 5.70
C SER A 63 -11.34 2.36 5.77
N PRO A 64 -10.19 2.54 6.46
CA PRO A 64 -9.25 1.45 6.71
C PRO A 64 -9.85 0.19 7.35
N ALA A 65 -10.94 0.35 8.10
CA ALA A 65 -11.64 -0.73 8.79
C ALA A 65 -12.73 -1.42 7.96
N ASP A 66 -13.07 -0.88 6.78
CA ASP A 66 -14.08 -1.49 5.91
C ASP A 66 -13.61 -2.88 5.43
N LEU A 67 -14.58 -3.79 5.29
CA LEU A 67 -14.32 -5.13 4.79
C LEU A 67 -13.81 -5.08 3.34
N ALA A 68 -12.79 -5.87 3.05
CA ALA A 68 -12.16 -5.88 1.73
C ALA A 68 -11.82 -7.29 1.25
N ALA A 69 -11.43 -7.42 -0.02
CA ALA A 69 -10.99 -8.69 -0.60
C ALA A 69 -9.49 -8.90 -0.38
N PHE A 70 -9.08 -10.17 -0.30
CA PHE A 70 -7.71 -10.60 -0.43
C PHE A 70 -7.51 -11.26 -1.80
N LEU A 71 -6.94 -10.53 -2.74
CA LEU A 71 -6.60 -11.05 -4.06
C LEU A 71 -5.24 -11.76 -4.01
N VAL A 72 -5.21 -13.01 -4.47
CA VAL A 72 -3.99 -13.74 -4.80
C VAL A 72 -3.90 -13.85 -6.31
N ALA A 73 -3.07 -13.01 -6.92
CA ALA A 73 -2.74 -13.05 -8.33
C ALA A 73 -1.42 -13.79 -8.53
N TYR A 74 -1.35 -14.71 -9.50
CA TYR A 74 -0.14 -15.48 -9.75
C TYR A 74 0.18 -15.59 -11.25
N SER A 75 1.45 -15.43 -11.59
CA SER A 75 1.96 -15.56 -12.95
C SER A 75 1.93 -17.02 -13.39
N ASN A 76 1.55 -17.27 -14.64
CA ASN A 76 1.59 -18.59 -15.26
C ASN A 76 3.02 -19.10 -15.51
N ASP A 77 4.03 -18.23 -15.37
CA ASP A 77 5.44 -18.60 -15.49
C ASP A 77 6.05 -19.17 -14.19
N LEU A 78 5.28 -19.16 -13.10
CA LEU A 78 5.70 -19.80 -11.84
C LEU A 78 5.54 -21.32 -11.93
N GLU A 79 6.32 -22.05 -11.15
CA GLU A 79 6.07 -23.48 -10.94
C GLU A 79 4.82 -23.67 -10.08
N TYR A 80 3.99 -24.66 -10.40
CA TYR A 80 2.76 -24.91 -9.65
C TYR A 80 3.05 -25.21 -8.17
N GLU A 81 4.15 -25.91 -7.88
CA GLU A 81 4.57 -26.22 -6.50
C GLU A 81 4.81 -24.94 -5.68
N ASP A 82 5.41 -23.90 -6.29
CA ASP A 82 5.62 -22.61 -5.62
C ASP A 82 4.30 -21.91 -5.31
N VAL A 83 3.36 -21.94 -6.27
CA VAL A 83 2.01 -21.39 -6.09
C VAL A 83 1.27 -22.14 -4.99
N GLU A 84 1.29 -23.47 -5.02
CA GLU A 84 0.63 -24.31 -4.01
C GLU A 84 1.20 -24.05 -2.60
N ASN A 85 2.53 -23.95 -2.49
CA ASN A 85 3.22 -23.65 -1.23
C ASN A 85 2.88 -22.24 -0.70
N LEU A 86 2.73 -21.26 -1.59
CA LEU A 86 2.24 -19.93 -1.23
C LEU A 86 0.83 -20.01 -0.61
N PHE A 87 -0.08 -20.76 -1.22
CA PHE A 87 -1.43 -20.94 -0.68
C PHE A 87 -1.44 -21.68 0.67
N LYS A 88 -0.62 -22.73 0.82
CA LYS A 88 -0.46 -23.45 2.09
C LYS A 88 0.04 -22.54 3.22
N TRP A 89 1.02 -21.68 2.93
CA TRP A 89 1.55 -20.72 3.90
C TRP A 89 0.48 -19.75 4.42
N TYR A 90 -0.25 -19.11 3.51
CA TYR A 90 -1.29 -18.15 3.86
C TYR A 90 -2.51 -18.81 4.51
N SER A 91 -2.84 -20.04 4.15
CA SER A 91 -3.86 -20.84 4.85
C SER A 91 -3.52 -20.98 6.34
N GLY A 92 -2.27 -21.34 6.66
CA GLY A 92 -1.78 -21.36 8.04
C GLY A 92 -1.95 -20.01 8.74
N LYS A 93 -1.53 -18.91 8.09
CA LYS A 93 -1.65 -17.56 8.66
C LYS A 93 -3.09 -17.12 8.91
N ILE A 94 -4.01 -17.42 7.99
CA ILE A 94 -5.45 -17.10 8.14
C ILE A 94 -6.06 -17.88 9.32
N LEU A 95 -5.65 -19.14 9.53
CA LEU A 95 -6.09 -19.95 10.66
C LEU A 95 -5.53 -19.43 12.00
N TYR A 96 -4.24 -19.08 12.05
CA TYR A 96 -3.60 -18.58 13.28
C TYR A 96 -4.02 -17.15 13.65
N PHE A 97 -4.31 -16.31 12.66
CA PHE A 97 -4.68 -14.90 12.84
C PHE A 97 -6.03 -14.58 12.21
N PRO A 98 -7.15 -15.10 12.76
CA PRO A 98 -8.47 -14.98 12.15
C PRO A 98 -9.00 -13.53 12.15
N ARG A 99 -8.39 -12.64 12.95
CA ARG A 99 -8.75 -11.22 13.01
C ARG A 99 -8.04 -10.46 11.89
N SER A 100 -8.63 -10.48 10.70
CA SER A 100 -8.27 -9.57 9.62
C SER A 100 -9.52 -8.85 9.11
N LYS A 101 -9.34 -7.74 8.41
CA LYS A 101 -10.46 -7.01 7.78
C LYS A 101 -10.92 -7.63 6.45
N TYR A 102 -10.24 -8.67 5.96
CA TYR A 102 -10.58 -9.24 4.67
C TYR A 102 -11.76 -10.21 4.81
N ALA A 103 -12.78 -10.05 3.98
CA ALA A 103 -14.01 -10.83 4.02
C ALA A 103 -13.93 -12.08 3.14
N ILE A 104 -13.34 -11.93 1.94
CA ILE A 104 -13.24 -12.99 0.94
C ILE A 104 -11.88 -12.98 0.26
N ALA A 105 -11.52 -14.10 -0.33
CA ALA A 105 -10.41 -14.29 -1.24
C ALA A 105 -10.88 -14.13 -2.69
N ALA A 106 -9.96 -13.67 -3.55
CA ALA A 106 -10.11 -13.66 -4.99
C ALA A 106 -8.84 -14.23 -5.63
N THR A 107 -8.95 -14.81 -6.81
CA THR A 107 -7.81 -15.34 -7.56
C THR A 107 -7.85 -14.93 -9.01
N VAL A 108 -6.66 -14.77 -9.59
CA VAL A 108 -6.49 -14.62 -11.04
C VAL A 108 -5.11 -15.12 -11.43
N ARG A 109 -5.06 -15.90 -12.52
CA ARG A 109 -3.81 -16.23 -13.18
C ARG A 109 -3.57 -15.22 -14.30
N PHE A 110 -2.33 -14.77 -14.42
CA PHE A 110 -1.91 -13.81 -15.45
C PHE A 110 -0.67 -14.32 -16.17
N ASP A 111 -0.16 -13.57 -17.14
CA ASP A 111 0.85 -13.99 -18.11
C ASP A 111 0.39 -15.14 -19.04
N THR A 112 -0.89 -15.14 -19.38
CA THR A 112 -1.52 -16.12 -20.27
C THR A 112 -1.86 -15.49 -21.64
N LYS A 113 -1.84 -16.29 -22.71
CA LYS A 113 -2.26 -15.88 -24.06
C LYS A 113 -3.70 -15.35 -24.09
N THR A 114 -4.55 -15.98 -23.27
CA THR A 114 -5.95 -15.61 -23.12
C THR A 114 -6.15 -15.13 -21.70
N LYS A 115 -6.52 -13.85 -21.55
CA LYS A 115 -6.75 -13.23 -20.25
C LYS A 115 -7.84 -13.96 -19.50
N GLU A 116 -7.59 -14.26 -18.23
CA GLU A 116 -8.56 -14.89 -17.33
C GLU A 116 -9.30 -13.84 -16.51
N ASP A 117 -10.56 -14.12 -16.21
CA ASP A 117 -11.38 -13.30 -15.34
C ASP A 117 -10.96 -13.44 -13.87
N ILE A 118 -11.14 -12.37 -13.10
CA ILE A 118 -10.91 -12.41 -11.65
C ILE A 118 -12.05 -13.22 -11.03
N THR A 119 -11.70 -14.31 -10.35
CA THR A 119 -12.65 -15.17 -9.65
C THR A 119 -12.72 -14.76 -8.18
N PHE A 120 -13.89 -14.32 -7.72
CA PHE A 120 -14.17 -14.05 -6.31
C PHE A 120 -14.78 -15.29 -5.66
N HIS A 121 -14.18 -15.73 -4.55
CA HIS A 121 -14.59 -16.95 -3.86
C HIS A 121 -15.52 -16.59 -2.71
N GLU A 122 -16.82 -16.52 -2.95
CA GLU A 122 -17.78 -16.14 -1.90
C GLU A 122 -17.80 -17.16 -0.75
N GLY A 123 -17.99 -16.68 0.48
CA GLY A 123 -18.02 -17.53 1.67
C GLY A 123 -18.41 -16.76 2.93
N ASN A 124 -18.74 -17.50 4.00
CA ASN A 124 -19.17 -16.92 5.28
C ASN A 124 -18.00 -16.39 6.14
N SER A 125 -16.77 -16.72 5.77
CA SER A 125 -15.55 -16.26 6.43
C SER A 125 -14.40 -16.24 5.45
N LEU A 126 -13.36 -15.44 5.74
CA LEU A 126 -12.13 -15.44 4.95
C LEU A 126 -11.52 -16.84 4.85
N SER A 127 -11.54 -17.61 5.94
CA SER A 127 -10.99 -18.96 5.94
C SER A 127 -11.73 -19.88 4.96
N GLY A 128 -13.06 -19.90 4.97
CA GLY A 128 -13.84 -20.72 4.04
C GLY A 128 -13.69 -20.28 2.58
N SER A 129 -13.71 -18.96 2.37
CA SER A 129 -13.47 -18.35 1.07
C SER A 129 -12.07 -18.66 0.52
N TYR A 130 -11.04 -18.59 1.36
CA TYR A 130 -9.66 -18.91 0.99
C TYR A 130 -9.45 -20.40 0.72
N SER A 131 -10.13 -21.28 1.46
CA SER A 131 -10.14 -22.72 1.15
C SER A 131 -10.74 -23.00 -0.23
N ALA A 132 -11.83 -22.33 -0.60
CA ALA A 132 -12.41 -22.45 -1.94
C ALA A 132 -11.45 -21.93 -3.03
N ALA A 133 -10.76 -20.82 -2.76
CA ALA A 133 -9.72 -20.29 -3.64
C ALA A 133 -8.58 -21.29 -3.86
N MET A 134 -8.11 -21.95 -2.80
CA MET A 134 -7.08 -22.99 -2.89
C MET A 134 -7.57 -24.20 -3.68
N SER A 135 -8.81 -24.66 -3.48
CA SER A 135 -9.40 -25.74 -4.29
C SER A 135 -9.44 -25.37 -5.77
N TYR A 136 -9.90 -24.16 -6.10
CA TYR A 136 -9.92 -23.67 -7.48
C TYR A 136 -8.51 -23.66 -8.11
N VAL A 137 -7.52 -23.11 -7.41
CA VAL A 137 -6.13 -23.07 -7.89
C VAL A 137 -5.56 -24.48 -8.06
N ASN A 138 -5.92 -25.43 -7.20
CA ASN A 138 -5.47 -26.81 -7.32
C ASN A 138 -6.07 -27.55 -8.53
N GLU A 139 -7.29 -27.19 -8.91
CA GLU A 139 -7.98 -27.73 -10.09
C GLU A 139 -7.48 -27.11 -11.39
N THR A 140 -7.21 -25.80 -11.41
CA THR A 140 -6.78 -25.08 -12.62
C THR A 140 -5.27 -25.09 -12.85
N GLN A 141 -4.49 -25.19 -11.77
CA GLN A 141 -3.01 -25.16 -11.70
C GLN A 141 -2.39 -24.00 -12.51
N VAL A 142 -1.10 -24.07 -12.83
CA VAL A 142 -0.49 -23.29 -13.91
C VAL A 142 -0.30 -24.21 -15.12
N ASP A 143 -0.36 -23.66 -16.33
CA ASP A 143 -0.16 -24.42 -17.57
C ASP A 143 0.81 -23.67 -18.47
N PRO A 144 2.09 -24.07 -18.55
CA PRO A 144 3.08 -23.39 -19.38
C PRO A 144 2.68 -23.25 -20.85
N SER A 145 1.82 -24.14 -21.38
CA SER A 145 1.34 -24.05 -22.78
C SER A 145 0.40 -22.86 -23.02
N GLN A 146 -0.23 -22.36 -21.96
CA GLN A 146 -1.11 -21.19 -21.96
C GLN A 146 -0.34 -19.88 -21.79
N GLY A 147 0.96 -19.92 -21.44
CA GLY A 147 1.81 -18.74 -21.24
C GLY A 147 2.26 -18.07 -22.53
N PHE A 148 2.88 -16.89 -22.46
CA PHE A 148 3.35 -16.20 -23.67
C PHE A 148 4.41 -17.01 -24.44
N ASN A 149 4.38 -16.94 -25.79
CA ASN A 149 5.30 -17.71 -26.64
C ASN A 149 6.74 -17.17 -26.66
N SER A 150 6.96 -15.93 -26.23
CA SER A 150 8.26 -15.24 -26.31
C SER A 150 8.68 -14.73 -24.94
N SER A 151 9.96 -14.87 -24.61
CA SER A 151 10.60 -14.24 -23.45
C SER A 151 10.72 -12.72 -23.57
N GLU A 152 10.56 -12.17 -24.78
CA GLU A 152 10.54 -10.72 -25.03
C GLU A 152 9.19 -10.09 -24.66
N THR A 153 8.13 -10.90 -24.55
CA THR A 153 6.82 -10.40 -24.11
C THR A 153 6.87 -10.13 -22.61
N GLY A 154 6.61 -8.88 -22.21
CA GLY A 154 6.52 -8.50 -20.80
C GLY A 154 5.27 -9.07 -20.13
N SER A 155 5.26 -9.03 -18.81
CA SER A 155 4.10 -9.46 -18.01
C SER A 155 2.88 -8.56 -18.24
N ASP A 156 1.68 -9.16 -18.28
CA ASP A 156 0.42 -8.42 -18.36
C ASP A 156 -0.13 -8.01 -16.97
N VAL A 157 0.69 -8.07 -15.92
CA VAL A 157 0.32 -7.75 -14.53
C VAL A 157 -0.35 -6.38 -14.36
N LEU A 158 0.07 -5.35 -15.11
CA LEU A 158 -0.54 -4.02 -15.04
C LEU A 158 -1.96 -4.02 -15.61
N ASP A 159 -2.19 -4.77 -16.69
CA ASP A 159 -3.52 -4.97 -17.27
C ASP A 159 -4.41 -5.81 -16.33
N MET A 160 -3.85 -6.85 -15.72
CA MET A 160 -4.55 -7.63 -14.69
C MET A 160 -5.03 -6.75 -13.53
N LEU A 161 -4.18 -5.83 -13.04
CA LEU A 161 -4.57 -4.88 -12.01
C LEU A 161 -5.66 -3.90 -12.48
N GLU A 162 -5.60 -3.42 -13.72
CA GLU A 162 -6.67 -2.61 -14.30
C GLU A 162 -8.00 -3.39 -14.31
N ARG A 163 -7.99 -4.63 -14.82
CA ARG A 163 -9.16 -5.51 -14.85
C ARG A 163 -9.71 -5.79 -13.46
N TYR A 164 -8.86 -6.02 -12.46
CA TYR A 164 -9.30 -6.20 -11.08
C TYR A 164 -10.05 -4.98 -10.56
N ILE A 165 -9.54 -3.77 -10.83
CA ILE A 165 -10.22 -2.52 -10.46
C ILE A 165 -11.53 -2.35 -11.24
N ASP A 166 -11.56 -2.75 -12.50
CA ASP A 166 -12.74 -2.68 -13.38
C ASP A 166 -13.86 -3.66 -12.99
N THR A 167 -13.60 -4.65 -12.12
CA THR A 167 -14.66 -5.51 -11.55
C THR A 167 -15.71 -4.73 -10.77
N ASN A 168 -15.33 -3.56 -10.23
CA ASN A 168 -16.15 -2.75 -9.31
C ASN A 168 -16.79 -3.58 -8.19
N HIS A 169 -16.09 -4.61 -7.71
CA HIS A 169 -16.60 -5.50 -6.69
C HIS A 169 -16.80 -4.76 -5.36
N LYS A 170 -17.82 -5.13 -4.58
CA LYS A 170 -18.15 -4.47 -3.29
C LYS A 170 -16.99 -4.45 -2.28
N TYR A 171 -16.06 -5.41 -2.37
CA TYR A 171 -14.90 -5.54 -1.50
C TYR A 171 -13.59 -5.04 -2.13
N LEU A 172 -13.66 -4.28 -3.22
CA LEU A 172 -12.49 -3.79 -3.94
C LEU A 172 -11.71 -2.74 -3.12
N CYS A 173 -12.41 -1.79 -2.49
CA CYS A 173 -11.76 -0.70 -1.77
C CYS A 173 -11.06 -1.21 -0.50
N GLY A 174 -9.80 -0.81 -0.29
CA GLY A 174 -9.01 -1.25 0.86
C GLY A 174 -8.50 -2.69 0.77
N SER A 175 -8.66 -3.35 -0.39
CA SER A 175 -8.22 -4.73 -0.62
C SER A 175 -6.70 -4.88 -0.59
N LEU A 176 -6.24 -6.10 -0.33
CA LEU A 176 -4.86 -6.49 -0.49
C LEU A 176 -4.72 -7.32 -1.77
N ALA A 177 -3.82 -6.91 -2.66
CA ALA A 177 -3.39 -7.72 -3.79
C ALA A 177 -1.99 -8.29 -3.50
N LEU A 178 -1.94 -9.59 -3.23
CA LEU A 178 -0.71 -10.36 -3.27
C LEU A 178 -0.47 -10.78 -4.72
N ILE A 179 0.63 -10.31 -5.30
CA ILE A 179 1.01 -10.57 -6.68
C ILE A 179 2.26 -11.45 -6.65
N ALA A 180 2.10 -12.72 -6.98
CA ALA A 180 3.19 -13.66 -7.18
C ALA A 180 3.60 -13.64 -8.66
N MET A 181 4.85 -13.28 -8.96
CA MET A 181 5.28 -13.11 -10.35
C MET A 181 6.68 -13.63 -10.62
N LYS A 182 6.94 -14.03 -11.86
CA LYS A 182 8.27 -14.38 -12.36
C LYS A 182 8.65 -13.56 -13.61
N ARG A 183 7.70 -13.26 -14.48
CA ARG A 183 7.90 -12.38 -15.63
C ARG A 183 7.77 -10.91 -15.22
N MET A 184 8.72 -10.06 -15.60
CA MET A 184 8.66 -8.61 -15.37
C MET A 184 7.87 -7.91 -16.49
N PRO A 185 7.22 -6.76 -16.22
CA PRO A 185 6.58 -5.97 -17.27
C PRO A 185 7.61 -5.35 -18.22
N ASN A 186 7.15 -4.95 -19.40
CA ASN A 186 7.94 -4.12 -20.33
C ASN A 186 7.51 -2.64 -20.26
N GLU A 187 6.36 -2.37 -19.69
CA GLU A 187 5.81 -1.05 -19.51
C GLU A 187 6.52 -0.34 -18.36
N VAL A 188 6.86 0.93 -18.56
CA VAL A 188 7.42 1.81 -17.52
C VAL A 188 6.43 2.90 -17.07
N GLU A 189 5.42 3.19 -17.90
CA GLU A 189 4.40 4.20 -17.60
C GLU A 189 3.31 3.63 -16.69
N ILE A 190 3.41 3.95 -15.40
CA ILE A 190 2.50 3.46 -14.36
C ILE A 190 1.57 4.54 -13.79
N SER A 191 1.60 5.77 -14.32
CA SER A 191 0.89 6.90 -13.71
C SER A 191 -0.63 6.72 -13.64
N LYS A 192 -1.24 6.13 -14.69
CA LYS A 192 -2.68 5.83 -14.71
C LYS A 192 -3.05 4.79 -13.66
N ILE A 193 -2.36 3.66 -13.63
CA ILE A 193 -2.65 2.55 -12.71
C ILE A 193 -2.36 2.94 -11.26
N VAL A 194 -1.29 3.70 -10.99
CA VAL A 194 -1.02 4.29 -9.67
C VAL A 194 -2.22 5.09 -9.17
N ARG A 195 -2.77 6.00 -9.99
CA ARG A 195 -3.93 6.81 -9.61
C ARG A 195 -5.13 5.94 -9.25
N ARG A 196 -5.43 4.90 -10.03
CA ARG A 196 -6.56 4.00 -9.80
C ARG A 196 -6.38 3.18 -8.52
N ILE A 197 -5.18 2.63 -8.30
CA ILE A 197 -4.85 1.88 -7.08
C ILE A 197 -5.00 2.77 -5.84
N ARG A 198 -4.51 4.01 -5.91
CA ARG A 198 -4.65 5.01 -4.85
C ARG A 198 -6.12 5.35 -4.56
N GLU A 199 -6.93 5.52 -5.60
CA GLU A 199 -8.36 5.84 -5.49
C GLU A 199 -9.15 4.76 -4.73
N TYR A 200 -8.82 3.48 -4.97
CA TYR A 200 -9.45 2.35 -4.30
C TYR A 200 -8.68 1.86 -3.07
N ARG A 201 -7.62 2.55 -2.64
CA ARG A 201 -6.84 2.17 -1.45
C ARG A 201 -6.33 0.72 -1.50
N ILE A 202 -6.05 0.19 -2.69
CA ILE A 202 -5.57 -1.19 -2.86
C ILE A 202 -4.12 -1.25 -2.39
N ARG A 203 -3.83 -2.13 -1.43
CA ARG A 203 -2.47 -2.39 -0.98
C ARG A 203 -1.84 -3.46 -1.88
N LEU A 204 -0.62 -3.21 -2.34
CA LEU A 204 0.13 -4.16 -3.15
C LEU A 204 1.20 -4.84 -2.32
N ASN A 205 1.22 -6.17 -2.35
CA ASN A 205 2.30 -7.01 -1.87
C ASN A 205 2.82 -7.81 -3.08
N ILE A 206 3.91 -7.38 -3.68
CA ILE A 206 4.46 -7.96 -4.92
C ILE A 206 5.64 -8.87 -4.57
N ALA A 207 5.47 -10.17 -4.75
CA ALA A 207 6.48 -11.20 -4.53
C ALA A 207 7.00 -11.64 -5.91
N ALA A 208 8.18 -11.15 -6.26
CA ALA A 208 8.81 -11.37 -7.55
C ALA A 208 9.97 -12.37 -7.43
N VAL A 209 9.88 -13.46 -8.20
CA VAL A 209 10.98 -14.40 -8.39
C VAL A 209 11.94 -13.84 -9.43
N VAL A 210 13.23 -13.81 -9.09
CA VAL A 210 14.31 -13.36 -9.97
C VAL A 210 15.39 -14.42 -10.02
N ASP A 211 15.59 -14.97 -11.21
CA ASP A 211 16.57 -16.00 -11.56
C ASP A 211 17.05 -15.80 -13.01
N PRO A 212 18.03 -16.57 -13.52
CA PRO A 212 18.50 -16.43 -14.90
C PRO A 212 17.45 -16.70 -15.99
N SER A 213 16.32 -17.34 -15.67
CA SER A 213 15.20 -17.62 -16.60
C SER A 213 14.13 -16.52 -16.61
N THR A 214 14.24 -15.55 -15.71
CA THR A 214 13.29 -14.43 -15.57
C THR A 214 13.26 -13.63 -16.87
N SER A 215 12.04 -13.43 -17.38
CA SER A 215 11.77 -12.71 -18.64
C SER A 215 11.22 -11.31 -18.38
N GLY A 216 11.15 -10.46 -19.41
CA GLY A 216 10.75 -9.06 -19.30
C GLY A 216 11.90 -8.10 -18.99
N LEU A 217 11.66 -6.80 -19.13
CA LEU A 217 12.73 -5.80 -19.22
C LEU A 217 12.83 -4.86 -18.02
N HIS A 218 11.73 -4.62 -17.29
CA HIS A 218 11.65 -3.53 -16.32
C HIS A 218 11.21 -4.00 -14.91
N PRO A 219 12.06 -4.71 -14.16
CA PRO A 219 11.77 -5.09 -12.77
C PRO A 219 11.49 -3.88 -11.87
N GLU A 220 12.15 -2.75 -12.11
CA GLU A 220 11.96 -1.50 -11.37
C GLU A 220 10.54 -0.94 -11.49
N THR A 221 9.80 -1.27 -12.56
CA THR A 221 8.40 -0.84 -12.73
C THR A 221 7.54 -1.30 -11.55
N MET A 222 7.70 -2.56 -11.12
CA MET A 222 6.90 -3.12 -10.04
C MET A 222 7.29 -2.54 -8.68
N TYR A 223 8.59 -2.28 -8.48
CA TYR A 223 9.08 -1.58 -7.29
C TYR A 223 8.53 -0.15 -7.22
N ASN A 224 8.58 0.60 -8.32
CA ASN A 224 8.05 1.96 -8.40
C ASN A 224 6.54 2.01 -8.22
N LEU A 225 5.81 1.01 -8.75
CA LEU A 225 4.38 0.87 -8.53
C LEU A 225 4.05 0.67 -7.05
N ALA A 226 4.75 -0.25 -6.37
CA ALA A 226 4.61 -0.44 -4.93
C ALA A 226 4.97 0.83 -4.15
N ALA A 227 6.12 1.45 -4.44
CA ALA A 227 6.57 2.68 -3.78
C ALA A 227 5.52 3.78 -3.85
N ARG A 228 4.97 4.05 -5.04
CA ARG A 228 3.96 5.09 -5.27
C ARG A 228 2.57 4.72 -4.74
N THR A 229 2.32 3.47 -4.34
CA THR A 229 1.00 3.04 -3.83
C THR A 229 1.03 2.64 -2.36
N ASN A 230 2.10 3.02 -1.64
CA ASN A 230 2.35 2.56 -0.26
C ASN A 230 2.36 1.02 -0.12
N GLY A 231 2.59 0.30 -1.22
CA GLY A 231 2.77 -1.14 -1.25
C GLY A 231 4.22 -1.55 -1.00
N TYR A 232 4.48 -2.82 -1.25
CA TYR A 232 5.76 -3.49 -1.08
C TYR A 232 6.09 -4.37 -2.29
N CYS A 233 7.35 -4.35 -2.71
CA CYS A 233 7.85 -5.20 -3.80
C CYS A 233 9.15 -5.88 -3.35
N ILE A 234 9.10 -7.21 -3.28
CA ILE A 234 10.21 -8.04 -2.85
C ILE A 234 10.69 -8.87 -4.02
N PHE A 235 12.00 -8.85 -4.24
CA PHE A 235 12.67 -9.76 -5.15
C PHE A 235 13.37 -10.88 -4.36
N SER A 236 13.23 -12.12 -4.80
CA SER A 236 13.93 -13.27 -4.24
C SER A 236 14.19 -14.33 -5.31
N SER A 237 15.09 -15.26 -5.07
CA SER A 237 15.22 -16.47 -5.89
C SER A 237 14.08 -17.48 -5.65
N GLU A 238 13.34 -17.33 -4.55
CA GLU A 238 12.26 -18.24 -4.14
C GLU A 238 10.98 -17.46 -3.83
N LEU A 239 9.85 -17.90 -4.38
CA LEU A 239 8.57 -17.22 -4.18
C LEU A 239 8.16 -17.18 -2.70
N SER A 240 8.37 -18.30 -1.98
CA SER A 240 8.04 -18.42 -0.56
C SER A 240 8.79 -17.38 0.28
N LYS A 241 10.09 -17.20 0.02
CA LYS A 241 10.94 -16.21 0.69
C LYS A 241 10.52 -14.78 0.36
N ALA A 242 10.18 -14.48 -0.90
CA ALA A 242 9.65 -13.18 -1.28
C ALA A 242 8.33 -12.86 -0.56
N ALA A 243 7.42 -13.82 -0.46
CA ALA A 243 6.14 -13.66 0.22
C ALA A 243 6.27 -13.52 1.75
N MET A 244 7.20 -14.24 2.37
CA MET A 244 7.47 -14.15 3.82
C MET A 244 8.08 -12.80 4.23
N ALA A 245 8.73 -12.11 3.29
CA ALA A 245 9.37 -10.83 3.51
C ALA A 245 8.40 -9.62 3.49
N GLN A 246 7.11 -9.85 3.30
CA GLN A 246 6.09 -8.81 3.15
C GLN A 246 5.25 -8.60 4.42
N PRO A 247 4.52 -7.47 4.53
CA PRO A 247 3.53 -7.27 5.58
C PRO A 247 2.47 -8.37 5.59
N GLU A 248 2.21 -8.94 6.77
CA GLU A 248 1.28 -10.07 6.92
C GLU A 248 -0.20 -9.63 6.76
N LEU A 249 -1.11 -10.60 6.60
CA LEU A 249 -2.55 -10.34 6.54
C LEU A 249 -3.08 -9.70 7.83
N SER A 250 -2.56 -10.13 8.97
CA SER A 250 -2.87 -9.55 10.28
C SER A 250 -2.40 -8.11 10.39
N GLU A 251 -1.37 -7.71 9.64
CA GLU A 251 -0.73 -6.38 9.67
C GLU A 251 -1.36 -5.45 8.63
N SER A 252 -2.69 -5.35 8.70
CA SER A 252 -3.50 -4.63 7.69
C SER A 252 -3.44 -3.11 7.81
N TYR A 253 -2.84 -2.57 8.88
CA TYR A 253 -2.85 -1.14 9.16
C TYR A 253 -1.44 -0.56 9.11
N MET A 254 -1.25 0.40 8.22
CA MET A 254 0.02 1.11 8.05
C MET A 254 0.05 2.31 9.00
N TYR A 255 1.10 2.44 9.80
CA TYR A 255 1.34 3.52 10.76
C TYR A 255 2.34 4.56 10.25
N TYR A 256 3.10 4.22 9.22
CA TYR A 256 4.05 5.13 8.60
C TYR A 256 4.40 4.64 7.19
N SER A 257 4.58 5.58 6.27
CA SER A 257 5.10 5.33 4.93
C SER A 257 6.01 6.47 4.52
N SER A 258 7.22 6.14 4.06
CA SER A 258 8.14 7.11 3.45
C SER A 258 8.89 6.52 2.27
N ASN A 259 9.06 7.32 1.21
CA ASN A 259 9.92 7.04 0.06
C ASN A 259 11.02 8.10 0.03
N LEU A 260 12.28 7.69 0.13
CA LEU A 260 13.39 8.62 0.27
C LEU A 260 14.48 8.32 -0.74
N ARG A 261 14.71 9.26 -1.65
CA ARG A 261 15.84 9.21 -2.58
C ARG A 261 17.11 9.56 -1.83
N VAL A 262 18.09 8.67 -1.87
CA VAL A 262 19.35 8.78 -1.14
C VAL A 262 20.52 8.43 -2.04
N SER A 263 21.68 9.03 -1.79
CA SER A 263 22.95 8.71 -2.43
C SER A 263 24.10 9.02 -1.48
N GLY A 264 25.24 8.35 -1.65
CA GLY A 264 26.41 8.52 -0.77
C GLY A 264 26.12 8.14 0.68
N THR A 265 26.85 8.76 1.61
CA THR A 265 26.65 8.59 3.04
C THR A 265 25.79 9.72 3.61
N GLY A 266 24.85 9.39 4.48
CA GLY A 266 24.03 10.41 5.13
C GLY A 266 23.34 9.92 6.40
N THR A 267 22.61 10.86 7.02
CA THR A 267 21.79 10.59 8.18
C THR A 267 20.41 11.19 7.97
N LEU A 268 19.40 10.37 8.20
CA LEU A 268 18.00 10.72 8.15
C LEU A 268 17.40 10.59 9.54
N MET A 269 16.74 11.63 10.01
CA MET A 269 15.94 11.59 11.22
C MET A 269 14.46 11.62 10.84
N LEU A 270 13.70 10.61 11.26
CA LEU A 270 12.26 10.63 11.08
C LEU A 270 11.62 11.60 12.08
N PRO A 271 10.47 12.22 11.73
CA PRO A 271 9.68 12.94 12.72
C PRO A 271 9.29 11.99 13.86
N PRO A 272 9.05 12.50 15.09
CA PRO A 272 8.60 11.65 16.20
C PRO A 272 7.31 10.91 15.83
N ILE A 273 7.28 9.59 16.05
CA ILE A 273 6.14 8.74 15.65
C ILE A 273 5.59 8.02 16.88
N ALA A 274 4.29 8.18 17.13
CA ALA A 274 3.58 7.35 18.10
C ALA A 274 3.33 5.97 17.49
N LEU A 275 4.00 4.95 18.01
CA LEU A 275 3.87 3.58 17.54
C LEU A 275 3.20 2.70 18.58
N SER A 276 2.35 1.79 18.11
CA SER A 276 1.73 0.80 18.96
C SER A 276 2.72 -0.33 19.26
N PRO A 277 2.52 -1.05 20.38
CA PRO A 277 3.06 -2.40 20.53
C PRO A 277 2.65 -3.22 19.30
N GLN A 278 3.51 -4.11 18.81
CA GLN A 278 3.29 -4.94 17.60
C GLN A 278 3.49 -4.24 16.25
N THR A 279 4.05 -3.03 16.22
CA THR A 279 4.48 -2.44 14.95
C THR A 279 5.73 -3.16 14.41
N ILE A 280 5.73 -3.50 13.12
CA ILE A 280 6.88 -4.05 12.41
C ILE A 280 7.34 -3.03 11.36
N ILE A 281 8.66 -2.82 11.26
CA ILE A 281 9.24 -2.00 10.20
C ILE A 281 9.72 -2.90 9.08
N TYR A 282 9.26 -2.58 7.88
CA TYR A 282 9.72 -3.12 6.62
C TYR A 282 10.57 -2.04 5.93
N LEU A 283 11.78 -2.42 5.50
CA LEU A 283 12.72 -1.56 4.79
C LEU A 283 13.00 -2.09 3.37
N GLY A 284 12.65 -1.33 2.33
CA GLY A 284 13.07 -1.58 0.96
C GLY A 284 14.31 -0.73 0.71
N VAL A 285 15.40 -1.35 0.30
CA VAL A 285 16.71 -0.67 0.24
C VAL A 285 17.26 -0.54 -1.18
N GLN A 286 16.64 -1.19 -2.16
CA GLN A 286 17.03 -1.04 -3.55
C GLN A 286 15.90 -1.41 -4.50
N SER A 287 15.89 -0.77 -5.67
CA SER A 287 14.78 -0.83 -6.62
C SER A 287 14.72 -2.11 -7.47
N THR A 288 15.78 -2.93 -7.48
CA THR A 288 15.83 -4.21 -8.19
C THR A 288 16.60 -5.27 -7.39
N ALA A 289 16.49 -6.55 -7.78
CA ALA A 289 17.30 -7.63 -7.20
C ALA A 289 18.81 -7.52 -7.47
N THR A 290 19.20 -6.90 -8.60
CA THR A 290 20.60 -6.83 -9.05
C THR A 290 21.27 -5.50 -8.75
N ALA A 291 20.52 -4.53 -8.24
CA ALA A 291 21.05 -3.22 -7.89
C ALA A 291 22.22 -3.34 -6.91
N THR A 292 23.28 -2.57 -7.19
CA THR A 292 24.48 -2.50 -6.35
C THR A 292 24.56 -1.23 -5.49
N SER A 293 23.44 -0.50 -5.39
CA SER A 293 23.33 0.82 -4.77
C SER A 293 23.51 0.75 -3.25
N PHE A 294 22.70 -0.04 -2.55
CA PHE A 294 22.75 -0.19 -1.10
C PHE A 294 24.07 -0.79 -0.62
N GLN A 295 24.74 -0.15 0.35
CA GLN A 295 25.95 -0.67 1.00
C GLN A 295 25.68 -1.07 2.44
N ASN A 296 25.17 -0.13 3.25
CA ASN A 296 24.77 -0.40 4.63
C ASN A 296 23.77 0.65 5.13
N LEU A 297 23.06 0.28 6.20
CA LEU A 297 22.15 1.14 6.94
C LEU A 297 22.17 0.75 8.41
N LYS A 298 22.37 1.72 9.29
CA LYS A 298 22.21 1.57 10.73
C LYS A 298 20.97 2.32 11.16
N MET A 299 20.00 1.60 11.69
CA MET A 299 18.81 2.15 12.30
C MET A 299 19.01 2.21 13.81
N SER A 300 18.90 3.40 14.38
CA SER A 300 18.94 3.63 15.83
C SER A 300 17.64 4.26 16.30
N TYR A 301 17.21 3.96 17.51
CA TYR A 301 16.05 4.62 18.09
C TYR A 301 16.14 4.79 19.59
N TYR A 302 15.34 5.72 20.10
CA TYR A 302 14.98 5.81 21.50
C TYR A 302 13.50 6.17 21.63
N ASN A 303 12.89 5.83 22.76
CA ASN A 303 11.50 6.16 23.05
C ASN A 303 11.33 7.02 24.31
N THR A 304 10.12 7.52 24.52
CA THR A 304 9.74 8.33 25.70
C THR A 304 9.85 7.60 27.03
N HIS A 305 9.98 6.28 27.03
CA HIS A 305 10.19 5.44 28.22
C HIS A 305 11.68 5.15 28.50
N GLY A 306 12.60 5.79 27.78
CA GLY A 306 14.04 5.68 27.99
C GLY A 306 14.68 4.41 27.41
N TYR A 307 13.92 3.60 26.65
CA TYR A 307 14.49 2.47 25.93
C TYR A 307 15.14 2.95 24.64
N ASN A 308 16.33 2.43 24.35
CA ASN A 308 17.06 2.65 23.11
C ASN A 308 17.62 1.33 22.57
N ASN A 309 17.78 1.26 21.27
CA ASN A 309 18.47 0.16 20.60
C ASN A 309 18.93 0.62 19.20
N SER A 310 19.79 -0.17 18.58
CA SER A 310 20.21 0.02 17.20
C SER A 310 20.43 -1.32 16.50
N ASN A 311 20.16 -1.36 15.20
CA ASN A 311 20.46 -2.50 14.35
C ASN A 311 21.20 -2.02 13.09
N SER A 312 22.22 -2.77 12.68
CA SER A 312 23.00 -2.50 11.48
C SER A 312 22.70 -3.56 10.43
N LEU A 313 22.42 -3.08 9.22
CA LEU A 313 22.10 -3.87 8.04
C LEU A 313 23.16 -3.57 6.98
N ASN A 314 23.62 -4.59 6.27
CA ASN A 314 24.62 -4.45 5.23
C ASN A 314 24.25 -5.26 3.99
N ARG A 315 24.94 -4.96 2.89
CA ARG A 315 24.73 -5.61 1.59
C ARG A 315 24.95 -7.11 1.64
N GLU A 316 25.93 -7.59 2.41
CA GLU A 316 26.26 -9.02 2.49
C GLU A 316 25.06 -9.85 3.00
N GLN A 317 24.19 -9.25 3.82
CA GLN A 317 22.96 -9.90 4.30
C GLN A 317 21.87 -10.05 3.21
N LEU A 318 21.96 -9.35 2.08
CA LEU A 318 21.06 -9.51 0.93
C LEU A 318 21.50 -10.61 -0.02
N GLU A 319 22.71 -11.17 0.17
CA GLU A 319 23.21 -12.22 -0.72
C GLU A 319 22.37 -13.51 -0.58
N PRO A 320 22.12 -14.23 -1.70
CA PRO A 320 21.42 -15.51 -1.66
C PRO A 320 22.04 -16.47 -0.63
N GLY A 321 21.20 -17.00 0.26
CA GLY A 321 21.63 -17.94 1.31
C GLY A 321 22.35 -17.30 2.51
N LYS A 322 22.51 -15.97 2.55
CA LYS A 322 23.07 -15.23 3.70
C LYS A 322 22.03 -14.52 4.55
N ALA A 323 20.87 -14.27 3.99
CA ALA A 323 19.78 -13.68 4.72
C ALA A 323 19.35 -14.61 5.88
N ASP A 324 18.66 -14.04 6.87
CA ASP A 324 18.13 -14.82 7.98
C ASP A 324 17.26 -15.98 7.47
N GLU A 325 17.07 -17.00 8.30
CA GLU A 325 16.24 -18.17 7.97
C GLU A 325 14.82 -17.78 7.49
N TYR A 326 14.39 -16.56 7.81
CA TYR A 326 13.06 -16.01 7.61
C TYR A 326 12.87 -15.14 6.35
N SER A 327 13.91 -14.60 5.70
CA SER A 327 13.73 -13.76 4.50
C SER A 327 14.88 -13.85 3.49
N GLY A 328 14.73 -14.64 2.43
CA GLY A 328 15.66 -14.66 1.27
C GLY A 328 15.49 -13.45 0.33
N ALA A 329 15.15 -12.28 0.86
CA ALA A 329 14.87 -11.08 0.08
C ALA A 329 16.18 -10.43 -0.40
N LEU A 330 16.22 -10.07 -1.68
CA LEU A 330 17.41 -9.50 -2.33
C LEU A 330 17.43 -7.97 -2.30
N ASN A 331 16.35 -7.34 -1.84
CA ASN A 331 16.18 -5.88 -1.88
C ASN A 331 15.56 -5.26 -0.63
N SER A 332 15.39 -6.03 0.45
CA SER A 332 14.64 -5.57 1.62
C SER A 332 15.05 -6.25 2.91
N PHE A 333 14.69 -5.63 4.03
CA PHE A 333 14.85 -6.17 5.38
C PHE A 333 13.55 -6.02 6.18
N ILE A 334 13.32 -6.95 7.11
CA ILE A 334 12.28 -6.84 8.12
C ILE A 334 12.94 -6.75 9.49
N THR A 335 12.47 -5.82 10.33
CA THR A 335 12.98 -5.69 11.69
C THR A 335 11.94 -6.16 12.71
N ARG A 336 11.77 -7.49 12.76
CA ARG A 336 10.90 -8.12 13.76
C ARG A 336 11.50 -7.91 15.15
N SER A 337 10.63 -7.65 16.13
CA SER A 337 11.03 -7.40 17.52
C SER A 337 11.97 -6.21 17.71
N PHE A 338 12.05 -5.30 16.72
CA PHE A 338 12.89 -4.12 16.84
C PHE A 338 12.43 -3.27 18.00
N PHE A 339 11.12 -3.04 18.14
CA PHE A 339 10.51 -2.31 19.25
C PHE A 339 10.22 -3.24 20.44
N LYS A 340 10.60 -2.81 21.65
CA LYS A 340 10.20 -3.50 22.87
C LYS A 340 8.67 -3.49 23.02
N TYR A 341 8.12 -4.66 23.38
CA TYR A 341 6.70 -4.82 23.67
C TYR A 341 6.38 -4.07 24.97
N TYR A 342 5.84 -2.86 24.83
CA TYR A 342 5.19 -2.15 25.92
C TYR A 342 3.70 -2.46 25.89
N GLU A 343 3.00 -2.32 27.00
CA GLU A 343 1.53 -2.41 27.00
C GLU A 343 0.89 -1.13 26.44
N GLU A 344 1.64 -0.02 26.43
CA GLU A 344 1.18 1.30 26.00
C GLU A 344 1.94 1.80 24.76
N ALA A 345 1.25 2.58 23.92
CA ALA A 345 1.85 3.27 22.80
C ALA A 345 2.94 4.24 23.29
N SER A 346 4.06 4.29 22.56
CA SER A 346 5.18 5.17 22.89
C SER A 346 5.56 6.02 21.69
N THR A 347 6.09 7.22 21.94
CA THR A 347 6.69 8.02 20.88
C THR A 347 8.12 7.58 20.67
N TYR A 348 8.45 7.20 19.43
CA TYR A 348 9.77 6.78 18.98
C TYR A 348 10.42 7.88 18.16
N TYR A 349 11.73 8.02 18.35
CA TYR A 349 12.61 8.88 17.59
C TYR A 349 13.58 7.98 16.85
N LEU A 350 13.46 7.90 15.52
CA LEU A 350 14.25 7.01 14.69
C LEU A 350 15.28 7.79 13.86
N THR A 351 16.50 7.28 13.85
CA THR A 351 17.61 7.77 13.04
C THR A 351 18.11 6.65 12.15
N PHE A 352 18.26 6.95 10.87
CA PHE A 352 18.82 6.06 9.85
C PHE A 352 20.13 6.67 9.37
N GLU A 353 21.24 6.00 9.65
CA GLU A 353 22.55 6.30 9.04
C GLU A 353 22.68 5.38 7.84
N TYR A 354 22.92 5.91 6.65
CA TYR A 354 22.94 5.11 5.41
C TYR A 354 24.20 5.37 4.59
N ASN A 355 24.57 4.37 3.79
CA ASN A 355 25.61 4.47 2.78
C ASN A 355 25.16 3.78 1.47
N TYR A 356 25.21 4.53 0.38
CA TYR A 356 24.81 4.11 -0.96
C TYR A 356 25.90 4.47 -1.98
N ALA A 357 26.24 3.53 -2.85
CA ALA A 357 27.23 3.72 -3.91
C ALA A 357 26.71 4.61 -5.07
N MET A 358 25.39 4.65 -5.25
CA MET A 358 24.68 5.48 -6.24
C MET A 358 23.28 5.80 -5.74
N GLU A 359 22.58 6.70 -6.45
CA GLU A 359 21.23 7.08 -6.07
C GLU A 359 20.26 5.88 -6.12
N ASP A 360 19.46 5.72 -5.07
CA ASP A 360 18.33 4.77 -5.03
C ASP A 360 17.27 5.27 -4.03
N THR A 361 16.19 4.51 -3.85
CA THR A 361 15.09 4.87 -2.95
C THR A 361 14.97 3.90 -1.78
N ILE A 362 15.05 4.42 -0.56
CA ILE A 362 14.65 3.71 0.65
C ILE A 362 13.13 3.78 0.80
N LEU A 363 12.49 2.64 0.93
CA LEU A 363 11.09 2.51 1.36
C LEU A 363 11.07 2.18 2.85
N ILE A 364 10.44 3.05 3.64
CA ILE A 364 10.17 2.79 5.06
C ILE A 364 8.68 2.57 5.19
N ARG A 365 8.28 1.39 5.67
CA ARG A 365 6.88 1.08 5.98
C ARG A 365 6.78 0.53 7.39
N MET A 366 5.81 1.02 8.14
CA MET A 366 5.52 0.51 9.48
C MET A 366 4.09 -0.01 9.49
N HIS A 367 3.92 -1.29 9.80
CA HIS A 367 2.62 -1.95 9.82
C HIS A 367 2.32 -2.53 11.20
N SER A 368 1.04 -2.59 11.53
CA SER A 368 0.53 -3.13 12.80
C SER A 368 -0.80 -3.84 12.57
N SER A 369 -1.14 -4.72 13.51
CA SER A 369 -2.43 -5.39 13.61
C SER A 369 -3.53 -4.50 14.20
N ILE A 370 -3.16 -3.36 14.79
CA ILE A 370 -4.07 -2.46 15.47
C ILE A 370 -4.71 -1.50 14.47
N SER A 371 -6.04 -1.44 14.49
CA SER A 371 -6.81 -0.61 13.56
C SER A 371 -6.58 0.87 13.77
N ILE A 372 -6.54 1.62 12.67
CA ILE A 372 -6.49 3.08 12.64
C ILE A 372 -7.69 3.65 11.89
N GLY A 373 -8.15 4.83 12.29
CA GLY A 373 -9.32 5.49 11.70
C GLY A 373 -9.06 6.33 10.45
N HIS A 374 -7.87 6.27 9.86
CA HIS A 374 -7.50 7.09 8.71
C HIS A 374 -6.51 6.39 7.77
N TRP A 375 -6.54 6.77 6.49
CA TRP A 375 -5.52 6.36 5.53
C TRP A 375 -4.29 7.25 5.62
N PHE A 376 -3.11 6.65 5.50
CA PHE A 376 -1.88 7.42 5.35
C PHE A 376 -1.79 8.03 3.95
N PRO A 377 -1.18 9.23 3.82
CA PRO A 377 -0.96 9.85 2.53
C PRO A 377 -0.06 8.97 1.66
N TYR A 378 -0.27 9.02 0.35
CA TYR A 378 0.68 8.48 -0.61
C TYR A 378 1.87 9.42 -0.73
N GLN A 379 3.05 8.84 -0.97
CA GLN A 379 4.24 9.58 -1.32
C GLN A 379 4.57 9.36 -2.80
N ASP A 380 4.90 10.44 -3.49
CA ASP A 380 5.36 10.44 -4.88
C ASP A 380 6.88 10.52 -4.96
#